data_AF-A0A2I0KTS9-F1
#
_entry.id   AF-A0A2I0KTS9-F1
#
_cell.length_a   1.000
_cell.length_b   1.000
_cell.length_c   1.000
_cell.angle_alpha   90.00
_cell.angle_beta   90.00
_cell.angle_gamma   90.00
#
_symmetry.space_group_name_H-M   'P 1'
#
loop_
_entity.id
_entity.type
_entity.pdbx_description
1 polymer ?
#
loop_
_entity_poly.entity_id
_entity_poly.type
_entity_poly.pdbx_seq_one_letter_code
_entity_poly.pdbx_strand_id
1 'polypeptide(L)'
;MAPPVFDGENYQAWAVKMAAYMEGCDLWEAKENDYEVAPLPENPTMNQIKYHKERTTGKAKAKGMEVLNFLREFERQQMDETKTIKEYADRLIDIVNKTRALGTDLKGERIMQKISISLPEKFEATIASL
;
A
#
# COMPACT_ATOMS: atom_id res chain seq x y z
N MET A 1 -6.63 -17.59 10.08
CA MET A 1 -5.57 -18.30 9.33
C MET A 1 -4.34 -17.40 9.27
N ALA A 2 -3.13 -17.93 9.45
CA ALA A 2 -1.91 -17.15 9.31
C ALA A 2 -1.50 -17.07 7.82
N PRO A 3 -0.91 -15.95 7.36
CA PRO A 3 -0.43 -15.85 5.98
C PRO A 3 0.71 -16.84 5.73
N PRO A 4 0.76 -17.48 4.55
CA PRO A 4 1.83 -18.40 4.20
C PRO A 4 3.16 -17.65 3.99
N VAL A 5 4.21 -18.09 4.67
CA VAL A 5 5.57 -17.54 4.55
C VAL A 5 6.25 -18.12 3.30
N PHE A 6 6.95 -17.26 2.55
CA PHE A 6 7.78 -17.68 1.42
C PHE A 6 9.22 -17.87 1.89
N ASP A 7 9.76 -19.07 1.72
CA ASP A 7 11.13 -19.44 2.10
C ASP A 7 12.11 -19.41 0.90
N GLY A 8 11.64 -19.05 -0.29
CA GLY A 8 12.43 -19.00 -1.51
C GLY A 8 12.32 -20.27 -2.37
N GLU A 9 11.70 -21.33 -1.87
CA GLU A 9 11.52 -22.59 -2.60
C GLU A 9 10.05 -22.83 -2.99
N ASN A 10 9.86 -23.70 -4.00
CA ASN A 10 8.55 -24.18 -4.42
C ASN A 10 7.48 -23.08 -4.59
N TYR A 11 7.82 -22.06 -5.39
CA TYR A 11 6.97 -20.90 -5.66
C TYR A 11 5.54 -21.28 -6.05
N GLN A 12 5.35 -22.36 -6.82
CA GLN A 12 4.02 -22.82 -7.25
C GLN A 12 3.15 -23.22 -6.05
N ALA A 13 3.68 -24.01 -5.11
CA ALA A 13 2.95 -24.41 -3.92
C ALA A 13 2.68 -23.22 -2.99
N TRP A 14 3.65 -22.30 -2.86
CA TRP A 14 3.45 -21.08 -2.08
C TRP A 14 2.37 -20.18 -2.71
N ALA A 15 2.39 -19.99 -4.03
CA ALA A 15 1.43 -19.16 -4.76
C ALA A 15 0.00 -19.70 -4.60
N VAL A 16 -0.20 -21.03 -4.70
CA VAL A 16 -1.51 -21.65 -4.46
C VAL A 16 -1.99 -21.43 -3.01
N LYS A 17 -1.12 -21.60 -2.01
CA LYS A 17 -1.46 -21.35 -0.60
C LYS A 17 -1.78 -19.87 -0.35
N MET A 18 -1.04 -18.96 -0.99
CA MET A 18 -1.24 -17.52 -0.88
C MET A 18 -2.53 -17.08 -1.55
N ALA A 19 -2.86 -17.63 -2.72
CA ALA A 19 -4.13 -17.41 -3.40
C ALA A 19 -5.31 -17.86 -2.52
N ALA A 20 -5.28 -19.09 -1.99
CA ALA A 20 -6.32 -19.59 -1.09
C ALA A 20 -6.44 -18.76 0.21
N TYR A 21 -5.33 -18.26 0.74
CA TYR A 21 -5.34 -17.33 1.88
C TYR A 21 -6.00 -16.00 1.54
N MET A 22 -5.73 -15.44 0.37
CA MET A 22 -6.33 -14.19 -0.10
C MET A 22 -7.83 -14.34 -0.36
N GLU A 23 -8.24 -15.44 -1.01
CA GLU A 23 -9.63 -15.77 -1.30
C GLU A 23 -10.42 -15.99 -0.01
N GLY A 24 -9.89 -16.78 0.94
CA GLY A 24 -10.52 -16.99 2.25
C GLY A 24 -10.49 -15.78 3.21
N CYS A 25 -9.80 -14.69 2.85
CA CYS A 25 -9.80 -13.43 3.59
C CYS A 25 -10.63 -12.33 2.90
N ASP A 26 -11.37 -12.66 1.83
CA ASP A 26 -12.09 -11.72 0.96
C ASP A 26 -11.20 -10.57 0.42
N LEU A 27 -9.87 -10.77 0.37
CA LEU A 27 -8.93 -9.72 -0.05
C LEU A 27 -9.02 -9.42 -1.53
N TRP A 28 -9.45 -10.41 -2.34
CA TRP A 28 -9.62 -10.26 -3.79
C TRP A 28 -10.88 -9.45 -4.11
N GLU A 29 -12.03 -9.79 -3.49
CA GLU A 29 -13.26 -9.03 -3.63
C GLU A 29 -13.14 -7.59 -3.12
N ALA A 30 -12.42 -7.39 -2.00
CA ALA A 30 -12.21 -6.05 -1.44
C ALA A 30 -11.29 -5.16 -2.27
N LYS A 31 -10.48 -5.75 -3.15
CA LYS A 31 -9.60 -5.02 -4.06
C LYS A 31 -10.26 -4.75 -5.42
N GLU A 32 -11.07 -5.70 -5.92
CA GLU A 32 -11.70 -5.58 -7.26
C GLU A 32 -13.06 -4.91 -7.24
N ASN A 33 -13.80 -5.00 -6.13
CA ASN A 33 -15.06 -4.31 -5.95
C ASN A 33 -14.90 -3.23 -4.90
N ASP A 34 -15.07 -1.96 -5.29
CA ASP A 34 -15.31 -0.82 -4.38
C ASP A 34 -16.68 -0.95 -3.69
N TYR A 35 -16.98 -2.14 -3.15
CA TYR A 35 -18.24 -2.41 -2.50
C TYR A 35 -18.32 -1.59 -1.21
N GLU A 36 -19.47 -0.99 -0.97
CA GLU A 36 -19.77 -0.37 0.31
C GLU A 36 -20.33 -1.41 1.28
N VAL A 37 -19.84 -1.38 2.52
CA VAL A 37 -20.39 -2.21 3.58
C VAL A 37 -21.62 -1.48 4.11
N ALA A 38 -22.81 -2.01 3.81
CA ALA A 38 -24.06 -1.42 4.27
C ALA A 38 -24.11 -1.40 5.80
N PRO A 39 -24.66 -0.33 6.42
CA PRO A 39 -24.80 -0.27 7.87
C PRO A 39 -25.74 -1.38 8.36
N LEU A 40 -25.49 -1.86 9.58
CA LEU A 40 -26.37 -2.84 10.21
C LEU A 40 -27.78 -2.25 10.44
N PRO A 41 -28.86 -3.05 10.29
CA PRO A 41 -30.20 -2.63 10.68
C PRO A 41 -30.29 -2.43 12.20
N GLU A 42 -31.32 -1.73 12.67
CA GLU A 42 -31.51 -1.38 14.10
C GLU A 42 -31.58 -2.61 15.03
N ASN A 43 -32.08 -3.75 14.51
CA ASN A 43 -32.14 -5.03 15.23
C ASN A 43 -31.48 -6.14 14.38
N PRO A 44 -30.13 -6.24 14.39
CA PRO A 44 -29.43 -7.19 13.54
C PRO A 44 -29.44 -8.59 14.15
N THR A 45 -29.52 -9.60 13.29
CA THR A 45 -29.29 -11.00 13.68
C THR A 45 -27.79 -11.27 13.90
N MET A 46 -27.46 -12.30 14.67
CA MET A 46 -26.06 -12.73 14.85
C MET A 46 -25.33 -13.01 13.53
N ASN A 47 -26.03 -13.56 12.54
CA ASN A 47 -25.47 -13.81 11.21
C ASN A 47 -25.13 -12.50 10.49
N GLN A 48 -26.00 -11.48 10.58
CA GLN A 48 -25.74 -10.16 10.00
C GLN A 48 -24.55 -9.46 10.67
N ILE A 49 -24.44 -9.52 12.01
CA ILE A 49 -23.30 -8.97 12.74
C ILE A 49 -22.00 -9.65 12.31
N LYS A 50 -22.01 -10.99 12.24
CA LYS A 50 -20.84 -11.77 11.81
C LYS A 50 -20.39 -11.39 10.40
N TYR A 51 -21.32 -11.40 9.45
CA TYR A 51 -21.05 -11.05 8.05
C TYR A 51 -20.52 -9.61 7.92
N HIS A 52 -21.16 -8.63 8.56
CA HIS A 52 -20.71 -7.24 8.53
C HIS A 52 -19.28 -7.09 9.07
N LYS A 53 -18.95 -7.79 10.16
CA LYS A 53 -17.60 -7.80 10.74
C LYS A 53 -16.57 -8.39 9.78
N GLU A 54 -16.89 -9.50 9.13
CA GLU A 54 -16.04 -10.16 8.13
C GLU A 54 -15.76 -9.20 6.96
N ARG A 55 -16.82 -8.61 6.37
CA ARG A 55 -16.73 -7.65 5.26
C ARG A 55 -15.93 -6.39 5.60
N THR A 56 -16.16 -5.82 6.79
CA THR A 56 -15.44 -4.63 7.27
C THR A 56 -13.96 -4.95 7.49
N THR A 57 -13.67 -6.10 8.08
CA THR A 57 -12.30 -6.56 8.33
C THR A 57 -11.57 -6.82 7.00
N GLY A 58 -12.23 -7.46 6.03
CA GLY A 58 -11.68 -7.68 4.68
C GLY A 58 -11.31 -6.37 4.00
N LYS A 59 -12.24 -5.40 3.95
CA LYS A 59 -12.01 -4.06 3.36
C LYS A 59 -10.85 -3.33 4.05
N ALA A 60 -10.77 -3.36 5.38
CA ALA A 60 -9.67 -2.74 6.12
C ALA A 60 -8.31 -3.39 5.82
N LYS A 61 -8.26 -4.72 5.72
CA LYS A 61 -7.02 -5.45 5.37
C LYS A 61 -6.58 -5.16 3.93
N ALA A 62 -7.51 -5.12 2.97
CA ALA A 62 -7.21 -4.80 1.58
C ALA A 62 -6.60 -3.40 1.45
N LYS A 63 -7.23 -2.37 2.06
CA LYS A 63 -6.67 -1.01 2.13
C LYS A 63 -5.27 -0.98 2.74
N GLY A 64 -5.05 -1.71 3.83
CA GLY A 64 -3.73 -1.84 4.45
C GLY A 64 -2.69 -2.45 3.50
N MET A 65 -3.06 -3.50 2.76
CA MET A 65 -2.18 -4.12 1.76
C MET A 65 -1.80 -3.16 0.64
N GLU A 66 -2.74 -2.34 0.16
CA GLU A 66 -2.49 -1.33 -0.88
C GLU A 66 -1.58 -0.22 -0.39
N VAL A 67 -1.80 0.31 0.81
CA VAL A 67 -0.87 1.26 1.44
C VAL A 67 0.53 0.67 1.49
N LEU A 68 0.68 -0.59 1.92
CA LEU A 68 1.98 -1.25 1.95
C LEU A 68 2.63 -1.38 0.57
N ASN A 69 1.84 -1.62 -0.50
CA ASN A 69 2.35 -1.63 -1.87
C ASN A 69 2.92 -0.26 -2.26
N PHE A 70 2.17 0.82 -2.00
CA PHE A 70 2.62 2.18 -2.30
C PHE A 70 3.84 2.59 -1.47
N LEU A 71 3.91 2.20 -0.19
CA LEU A 71 5.10 2.44 0.63
C LEU A 71 6.33 1.70 0.09
N ARG A 72 6.17 0.46 -0.39
CA ARG A 72 7.27 -0.26 -1.06
C ARG A 72 7.68 0.43 -2.36
N GLU A 73 6.72 0.90 -3.15
CA GLU A 73 7.00 1.65 -4.37
C GLU A 73 7.76 2.94 -4.05
N PHE A 74 7.33 3.69 -3.03
CA PHE A 74 7.99 4.89 -2.52
C PHE A 74 9.44 4.60 -2.16
N GLU A 75 9.71 3.54 -1.41
CA GLU A 75 11.08 3.18 -1.02
C GLU A 75 11.94 2.76 -2.22
N ARG A 76 11.36 2.06 -3.19
CA ARG A 76 12.08 1.61 -4.39
C ARG A 76 12.33 2.73 -5.40
N GLN A 77 11.61 3.85 -5.33
CA GLN A 77 11.87 4.99 -6.21
C GLN A 77 13.32 5.47 -6.06
N GLN A 78 13.95 5.79 -7.19
CA GLN A 78 15.27 6.41 -7.25
C GLN A 78 15.23 7.51 -8.30
N MET A 79 16.08 8.52 -8.14
CA MET A 79 16.23 9.53 -9.18
C MET A 79 17.05 8.94 -10.33
N ASP A 80 16.57 9.17 -11.54
CA ASP A 80 17.29 8.85 -12.75
C ASP A 80 18.15 10.05 -13.14
N GLU A 81 19.42 9.82 -13.48
CA GLU A 81 20.36 10.90 -13.80
C GLU A 81 19.99 11.71 -15.05
N THR A 82 19.19 11.12 -15.94
CA THR A 82 18.73 11.69 -17.22
C THR A 82 17.40 12.44 -17.10
N LYS A 83 16.66 12.22 -16.00
CA LYS A 83 15.37 12.87 -15.75
C LYS A 83 15.53 14.09 -14.86
N THR A 84 14.53 14.96 -14.89
CA THR A 84 14.49 16.16 -14.07
C THR A 84 14.06 15.84 -12.63
N ILE A 85 14.49 16.69 -11.68
CA ILE A 85 14.05 16.63 -10.27
C ILE A 85 12.53 16.76 -10.17
N LYS A 86 11.91 17.60 -11.02
CA LYS A 86 10.45 17.78 -11.06
C LYS A 86 9.74 16.46 -11.37
N GLU A 87 10.16 15.75 -12.41
CA GLU A 87 9.54 14.46 -12.77
C GLU A 87 9.67 13.42 -11.65
N TYR A 88 10.79 13.43 -10.92
CA TYR A 88 10.97 12.58 -9.75
C TYR A 88 10.03 12.98 -8.60
N ALA A 89 9.97 14.27 -8.27
CA ALA A 89 9.08 14.79 -7.25
C ALA A 89 7.60 14.51 -7.55
N ASP A 90 7.17 14.68 -8.81
CA ASP A 90 5.81 14.38 -9.24
C ASP A 90 5.44 12.90 -8.99
N ARG A 91 6.37 11.96 -9.21
CA ARG A 91 6.16 10.53 -8.88
C ARG A 91 6.02 10.29 -7.38
N LEU A 92 6.84 10.95 -6.55
CA LEU A 92 6.71 10.83 -5.09
C LEU A 92 5.38 11.41 -4.60
N ILE A 93 4.96 12.55 -5.15
CA ILE A 93 3.69 13.21 -4.83
C ILE A 93 2.50 12.31 -5.19
N ASP A 94 2.52 11.67 -6.36
CA ASP A 94 1.48 10.72 -6.76
C ASP A 94 1.33 9.57 -5.75
N ILE A 95 2.44 8.98 -5.30
CA ILE A 95 2.43 7.92 -4.28
C ILE A 95 1.87 8.45 -2.95
N VAL A 96 2.30 9.63 -2.50
CA VAL A 96 1.82 10.27 -1.27
C VAL A 96 0.31 10.54 -1.33
N ASN A 97 -0.18 11.01 -2.47
CA ASN A 97 -1.61 11.26 -2.66
C ASN A 97 -2.42 9.96 -2.62
N LYS A 98 -1.91 8.88 -3.22
CA LYS A 98 -2.53 7.55 -3.16
C LYS A 98 -2.59 6.99 -1.75
N THR A 99 -1.51 7.09 -0.97
CA THR A 99 -1.55 6.66 0.45
C THR A 99 -2.52 7.51 1.27
N ARG A 100 -2.58 8.82 1.00
CA ARG A 100 -3.49 9.74 1.69
C ARG A 100 -4.96 9.42 1.40
N ALA A 101 -5.30 9.10 0.16
CA ALA A 101 -6.65 8.68 -0.23
C ALA A 101 -7.11 7.41 0.52
N LEU A 102 -6.17 6.56 0.91
CA LEU A 102 -6.41 5.36 1.72
C LEU A 102 -6.37 5.62 3.25
N GLY A 103 -6.24 6.88 3.66
CA GLY A 103 -6.23 7.29 5.07
C GLY A 103 -4.86 7.25 5.74
N THR A 104 -3.77 7.10 4.98
CA THR A 104 -2.39 7.11 5.50
C THR A 104 -1.63 8.33 4.99
N ASP A 105 -1.25 9.23 5.89
CA ASP A 105 -0.47 10.41 5.53
C ASP A 105 1.04 10.18 5.69
N LEU A 106 1.80 10.53 4.65
CA LEU A 106 3.26 10.53 4.68
C LEU A 106 3.76 11.93 5.06
N LYS A 107 4.46 12.02 6.19
CA LYS A 107 5.01 13.29 6.68
C LYS A 107 5.95 13.93 5.67
N GLY A 108 5.90 15.26 5.56
CA GLY A 108 6.79 16.05 4.69
C GLY A 108 8.27 15.75 4.93
N GLU A 109 8.68 15.57 6.19
CA GLU A 109 10.06 15.23 6.58
C GLU A 109 10.55 13.94 5.89
N ARG A 110 9.70 12.92 5.79
CA ARG A 110 10.02 11.65 5.14
C ARG A 110 10.14 11.80 3.63
N ILE A 111 9.31 12.66 3.03
CA ILE A 111 9.40 12.99 1.60
C ILE A 111 10.70 13.74 1.31
N MET A 112 11.05 14.72 2.14
CA MET A 112 12.32 15.46 2.01
C MET A 112 13.53 14.56 2.17
N GLN A 113 13.55 13.69 3.20
CA GLN A 113 14.61 12.70 3.37
C GLN A 113 14.74 11.79 2.14
N LYS A 114 13.62 11.33 1.57
CA LYS A 114 13.63 10.50 0.35
C LYS A 114 14.22 11.23 -0.84
N ILE A 115 13.92 12.51 -1.01
CA ILE A 115 14.51 13.33 -2.08
C ILE A 115 16.02 13.44 -1.84
N SER A 116 16.45 13.84 -0.65
CA SER A 116 17.87 14.00 -0.32
C SER A 116 18.69 12.73 -0.55
N ILE A 117 18.19 11.56 -0.15
CA ILE A 117 18.89 10.27 -0.29
C ILE A 117 18.97 9.81 -1.75
N SER A 118 17.99 10.20 -2.58
CA SER A 118 17.93 9.76 -3.98
C SER A 118 18.55 10.75 -4.97
N LEU A 119 19.01 11.92 -4.53
CA LEU A 119 19.63 12.89 -5.42
C LEU A 119 21.01 12.40 -5.89
N PRO A 120 21.32 12.50 -7.20
CA PRO A 120 22.65 12.19 -7.71
C PRO A 120 23.73 13.10 -7.12
N GLU A 121 24.94 12.57 -6.95
CA GLU A 121 26.10 13.27 -6.35
C GLU A 121 26.38 14.64 -6.99
N LYS A 122 26.11 14.79 -8.29
CA LYS A 122 26.27 16.07 -9.02
C LYS A 122 25.48 17.25 -8.42
N PHE A 123 24.46 16.98 -7.60
CA PHE A 123 23.65 18.00 -6.92
C PHE A 123 24.06 18.24 -5.46
N GLU A 124 24.92 17.41 -4.87
CA GLU A 124 25.32 17.53 -3.47
C GLU A 124 26.03 18.85 -3.18
N ALA A 125 26.96 19.26 -4.05
CA ALA A 125 27.71 20.50 -3.88
C ALA A 125 26.80 21.74 -3.88
N THR A 126 25.74 21.74 -4.71
CA THR A 126 24.75 22.82 -4.75
C THR A 126 23.93 22.88 -3.46
N ILE A 127 23.52 21.72 -2.93
CA ILE A 127 22.74 21.65 -1.69
C ILE A 127 23.57 22.04 -0.47
N ALA A 128 24.84 21.61 -0.41
CA ALA A 128 25.74 21.96 0.68
C ALA A 128 26.07 23.46 0.74
N SER A 129 25.84 24.19 -0.36
CA SER A 129 26.11 25.63 -0.47
C SER A 129 24.90 26.53 -0.16
N LEU A 130 23.71 25.96 0.03
CA LEU A 130 22.48 26.67 0.42
C LEU A 130 22.37 26.83 1.94
#